data_AF-A0A916ZW40-F1
#
_entry.id   AF-A0A916ZW40-F1
#
_cell.length_a   1.000
_cell.length_b   1.000
_cell.length_c   1.000
_cell.angle_alpha   90.00
_cell.angle_beta   90.00
_cell.angle_gamma   90.00
#
_symmetry.space_group_name_H-M   'P 1'
#
loop_
_entity.id
_entity.type
_entity.pdbx_description
1 polymer ?
#
loop_
_entity_poly.entity_id
_entity_poly.type
_entity_poly.pdbx_seq_one_letter_code
_entity_poly.pdbx_strand_id
1 'polypeptide(L)'
;MPVSSGPVASITWGTALPDPHVTVYFVPSGDTLGGYSSEGISAYEIAQFEALFDVVSAVTNVTFEIVADPDAVFRILVDDDEVLGEFDGMMGRREKRTPGRASSTGKA
;
A
#
# COMPACT_ATOMS: atom_id res chain seq x y z
N MET A 1 0.99 21.04 30.81
CA MET A 1 0.63 20.59 29.44
C MET A 1 -0.86 20.31 29.43
N PRO A 2 -1.67 20.97 28.58
CA PRO A 2 -3.07 20.60 28.50
C PRO A 2 -3.14 19.17 27.94
N VAL A 3 -3.79 18.27 28.67
CA VAL A 3 -4.16 16.97 28.11
C VAL A 3 -5.25 17.23 27.08
N SER A 4 -5.02 16.82 25.84
CA SER A 4 -6.06 16.84 24.81
C SER A 4 -7.25 16.03 25.34
N SER A 5 -8.42 16.64 25.45
CA SER A 5 -9.68 15.95 25.79
C SER A 5 -10.52 15.84 24.51
N GLY A 6 -10.66 14.63 23.97
CA GLY A 6 -11.47 14.37 22.76
C GLY A 6 -11.11 13.06 22.07
N PRO A 7 -11.83 12.68 20.99
CA PRO A 7 -11.58 11.43 20.25
C PRO A 7 -10.14 11.27 19.74
N VAL A 8 -9.42 12.36 19.47
CA VAL A 8 -8.01 12.30 19.06
C VAL A 8 -7.10 11.81 20.21
N ALA A 9 -7.50 12.01 21.47
CA ALA A 9 -6.73 11.56 22.63
C ALA A 9 -6.85 10.05 22.89
N SER A 10 -7.79 9.35 22.24
CA SER A 10 -7.86 7.88 22.31
C SER A 10 -6.94 7.18 21.31
N ILE A 11 -6.26 7.94 20.43
CA ILE A 11 -5.22 7.40 19.55
C ILE A 11 -3.97 7.15 20.40
N THR A 12 -3.68 5.88 20.68
CA THR A 12 -2.59 5.46 21.57
C THR A 12 -1.27 5.16 20.87
N TRP A 13 -1.23 5.28 19.53
CA TRP A 13 -0.11 4.88 18.71
C TRP A 13 0.04 5.80 17.48
N GLY A 14 1.20 5.73 16.83
CA GLY A 14 1.49 6.49 15.62
C GLY A 14 2.22 7.81 15.89
N THR A 15 2.53 8.51 14.81
CA THR A 15 3.15 9.84 14.83
C THR A 15 2.09 10.85 14.46
N ALA A 16 1.87 11.85 15.32
CA ALA A 16 0.99 12.96 14.99
C ALA A 16 1.61 13.77 13.85
N LEU A 17 0.88 13.92 12.75
CA LEU A 17 1.30 14.80 11.66
C LEU A 17 1.00 16.25 12.04
N PRO A 18 1.97 17.18 11.86
CA PRO A 18 1.77 18.58 12.16
C PRO A 18 0.88 19.28 11.12
N ASP A 19 0.73 18.68 9.93
CA ASP A 19 -0.05 19.18 8.80
C ASP A 19 -1.05 18.10 8.34
N PRO A 20 -2.33 18.43 8.11
CA PRO A 20 -3.28 17.52 7.45
C PRO A 20 -2.95 17.16 5.99
N HIS A 21 -1.96 17.80 5.38
CA HIS A 21 -1.51 17.50 4.03
C HIS A 21 -0.45 16.38 4.02
N VAL A 22 -0.76 15.27 3.36
CA VAL A 22 0.10 14.08 3.29
C VAL A 22 0.64 13.93 1.87
N THR A 23 1.96 14.13 1.71
CA THR A 23 2.63 13.79 0.45
C THR A 23 2.87 12.29 0.36
N VAL A 24 2.68 11.73 -0.83
CA VAL A 24 2.80 10.30 -1.11
C VAL A 24 3.80 10.10 -2.24
N TYR A 25 4.81 9.28 -1.98
CA TYR A 25 5.79 8.84 -2.97
C TYR A 25 5.65 7.35 -3.22
N PHE A 26 5.40 6.97 -4.47
CA PHE A 26 5.44 5.59 -4.91
C PHE A 26 6.87 5.26 -5.34
N VAL A 27 7.49 4.32 -4.62
CA VAL A 27 8.88 3.93 -4.85
C VAL A 27 8.99 3.29 -6.25
N PRO A 28 9.88 3.79 -7.12
CA PRO A 28 10.11 3.22 -8.44
C PRO A 28 10.65 1.80 -8.38
N SER A 29 10.40 1.04 -9.45
CA SER A 29 11.00 -0.27 -9.65
C SER A 29 12.53 -0.20 -9.61
N GLY A 30 13.16 -1.06 -8.81
CA GLY A 30 14.61 -1.14 -8.62
C GLY A 30 15.17 -0.28 -7.48
N ASP A 31 14.36 0.61 -6.89
CA ASP A 31 14.76 1.38 -5.72
C ASP A 31 14.48 0.60 -4.42
N THR A 32 15.20 0.93 -3.36
CA THR A 32 15.08 0.24 -2.06
C THR A 32 14.55 1.17 -0.98
N LEU A 33 13.66 0.67 -0.14
CA LEU A 33 13.19 1.39 1.06
C LEU A 33 13.03 0.39 2.22
N GLY A 34 13.62 0.71 3.37
CA GLY A 34 13.52 -0.14 4.55
C GLY A 34 14.19 -1.51 4.43
N GLY A 35 15.07 -1.71 3.44
CA GLY A 35 15.73 -2.99 3.18
C GLY A 35 15.04 -3.88 2.15
N TYR A 36 13.86 -3.48 1.67
CA TYR A 36 13.11 -4.16 0.62
C TYR A 36 13.35 -3.49 -0.73
N SER A 37 13.44 -4.30 -1.78
CA SER A 37 13.55 -3.82 -3.17
C SER A 37 12.16 -3.64 -3.74
N SER A 38 11.89 -2.55 -4.47
CA SER A 38 10.59 -2.38 -5.09
C SER A 38 10.55 -2.99 -6.49
N GLU A 39 9.47 -3.72 -6.83
CA GLU A 39 9.18 -4.06 -8.24
C GLU A 39 8.42 -2.93 -8.95
N GLY A 40 8.03 -1.89 -8.22
CA GLY A 40 7.31 -0.73 -8.72
C GLY A 40 5.79 -0.95 -8.76
N ILE A 41 5.06 0.08 -8.37
CA ILE A 41 3.59 0.05 -8.35
C ILE A 41 3.06 0.36 -9.76
N SER A 42 2.14 -0.47 -10.24
CA SER A 42 1.53 -0.25 -11.56
C SER A 42 0.62 0.98 -11.57
N ALA A 43 0.39 1.55 -12.76
CA ALA A 43 -0.56 2.65 -12.93
C ALA A 43 -1.99 2.28 -12.46
N TYR A 44 -2.38 1.01 -12.59
CA TYR A 44 -3.67 0.54 -12.10
C TYR A 44 -3.75 0.57 -10.57
N GLU A 45 -2.71 0.10 -9.88
CA GLU A 45 -2.64 0.10 -8.42
C GLU A 45 -2.55 1.53 -7.86
N ILE A 46 -1.78 2.41 -8.50
CA ILE A 46 -1.76 3.85 -8.17
C ILE A 46 -3.17 4.44 -8.24
N ALA A 47 -3.92 4.14 -9.30
CA ALA A 47 -5.31 4.61 -9.42
C ALA A 47 -6.24 4.05 -8.32
N GLN A 48 -5.96 2.85 -7.78
CA GLN A 48 -6.70 2.34 -6.62
C GLN A 48 -6.34 3.10 -5.32
N PHE A 49 -5.07 3.48 -5.15
CA PHE A 49 -4.66 4.34 -4.03
C PHE A 49 -5.27 5.73 -4.12
N GLU A 50 -5.31 6.34 -5.30
CA GLU A 50 -6.00 7.62 -5.52
C GLU A 50 -7.48 7.54 -5.11
N ALA A 51 -8.19 6.50 -5.53
CA ALA A 51 -9.58 6.29 -5.12
C ALA A 51 -9.74 6.09 -3.60
N LEU A 52 -8.80 5.42 -2.95
CA LEU A 52 -8.77 5.29 -1.49
C LEU A 52 -8.55 6.66 -0.83
N PHE A 53 -7.61 7.46 -1.32
CA PHE A 53 -7.32 8.79 -0.79
C PHE A 53 -8.53 9.72 -0.90
N ASP A 54 -9.29 9.64 -1.99
CA ASP A 54 -10.55 10.38 -2.15
C ASP A 54 -11.58 9.99 -1.08
N VAL A 55 -11.76 8.69 -0.82
CA VAL A 55 -12.69 8.19 0.22
C VAL A 55 -12.28 8.67 1.61
N VAL A 56 -11.00 8.63 1.93
CA VAL A 56 -10.48 9.11 3.23
C VAL A 56 -10.64 10.63 3.36
N SER A 57 -10.29 11.37 2.32
CA SER A 57 -10.40 12.84 2.31
C SER A 57 -11.85 13.31 2.44
N ALA A 58 -12.82 12.54 1.94
CA ALA A 58 -14.24 12.88 2.02
C ALA A 58 -14.82 12.88 3.44
N VAL A 59 -14.21 12.14 4.38
CA VAL A 59 -14.71 11.97 5.75
C VAL A 59 -13.75 12.48 6.82
N THR A 60 -12.61 13.01 6.40
CA THR A 60 -11.58 13.58 7.27
C THR A 60 -11.21 14.98 6.80
N ASN A 61 -10.36 15.66 7.56
CA ASN A 61 -9.74 16.91 7.11
C ASN A 61 -8.30 16.66 6.62
N VAL A 62 -8.02 15.47 6.08
CA VAL A 62 -6.70 15.08 5.54
C VAL A 62 -6.76 15.14 4.02
N THR A 63 -5.69 15.62 3.39
CA THR A 63 -5.54 15.63 1.93
C THR A 63 -4.28 14.88 1.52
N PHE A 64 -4.27 14.35 0.30
CA PHE A 64 -3.14 13.59 -0.24
C PHE A 64 -2.65 14.21 -1.54
N GLU A 65 -1.33 14.25 -1.72
CA GLU A 65 -0.67 14.68 -2.96
C GLU A 65 0.38 13.65 -3.36
N ILE A 66 0.26 13.09 -4.56
CA ILE A 66 1.29 12.21 -5.12
C ILE A 66 2.41 13.09 -5.66
N VAL A 67 3.62 12.89 -5.16
CA VAL A 67 4.82 13.66 -5.50
C VAL A 67 5.94 12.75 -5.97
N ALA A 68 6.93 13.33 -6.65
CA ALA A 68 8.16 12.63 -7.05
C ALA A 68 9.28 12.74 -6.00
N ASP A 69 9.02 13.38 -4.86
CA ASP A 69 9.99 13.57 -3.79
C ASP A 69 10.15 12.30 -2.94
N PRO A 70 11.34 11.66 -2.89
CA PRO A 70 11.57 10.46 -2.10
C PRO A 70 11.51 10.70 -0.58
N ASP A 71 11.48 11.95 -0.11
CA ASP A 71 11.32 12.32 1.30
C ASP A 71 9.85 12.62 1.68
N ALA A 72 8.89 12.21 0.84
CA ALA A 72 7.45 12.33 1.13
C ALA A 72 7.05 11.69 2.47
N VAL A 73 5.93 12.16 3.04
CA VAL A 73 5.41 11.68 4.34
C VAL A 73 5.11 10.19 4.28
N PHE A 74 4.38 9.76 3.25
CA PHE A 74 4.14 8.34 2.96
C PHE A 74 5.02 7.91 1.80
N ARG A 75 5.71 6.79 2.00
CA ARG A 75 6.56 6.15 0.98
C ARG A 75 6.10 4.71 0.86
N ILE A 76 5.59 4.36 -0.31
CA ILE A 76 4.91 3.09 -0.54
C ILE A 76 5.68 2.35 -1.62
N LEU A 77 6.09 1.13 -1.30
CA LEU A 77 6.68 0.18 -2.23
C LEU A 77 5.80 -1.07 -2.28
N VAL A 78 5.85 -1.77 -3.41
CA VAL A 78 5.50 -3.18 -3.49
C VAL A 78 6.81 -3.96 -3.59
N ASP A 79 6.84 -5.05 -2.82
CA ASP A 79 7.82 -6.13 -2.81
C ASP A 79 6.98 -7.42 -2.92
N ASP A 80 7.02 -8.07 -4.09
CA ASP A 80 6.13 -9.17 -4.46
C ASP A 80 6.80 -10.56 -4.44
N ASP A 81 8.13 -10.61 -4.28
CA ASP A 81 8.91 -11.84 -4.28
C ASP A 81 9.50 -12.24 -2.91
N GLU A 82 9.44 -11.38 -1.88
CA GLU A 82 10.03 -11.67 -0.55
C GLU A 82 8.97 -12.05 0.52
N VAL A 83 7.66 -11.77 0.28
CA VAL A 83 6.61 -11.80 1.32
C VAL A 83 5.63 -12.98 1.25
N LEU A 84 6.04 -14.16 0.77
CA LEU A 84 5.20 -15.37 0.86
C LEU A 84 5.27 -16.09 2.22
N GLY A 85 6.19 -15.68 3.11
CA GLY A 85 6.35 -16.28 4.45
C GLY A 85 5.66 -15.53 5.59
N GLU A 86 5.58 -14.19 5.51
CA GLU A 86 5.25 -13.35 6.68
C GLU A 86 3.86 -12.67 6.59
N PHE A 87 3.28 -12.48 5.40
CA PHE A 87 1.99 -11.79 5.20
C PHE A 87 0.84 -12.66 4.62
N ASP A 88 0.96 -13.99 4.60
CA ASP A 88 0.00 -14.94 3.97
C ASP A 88 -1.45 -14.89 4.54
N GLY A 89 -1.75 -14.01 5.50
CA GLY A 89 -3.06 -13.87 6.14
C GLY A 89 -3.88 -12.62 5.77
N MET A 90 -3.29 -11.54 5.23
CA MET A 90 -3.99 -10.23 5.24
C MET A 90 -4.43 -9.67 3.88
N MET A 91 -3.86 -10.09 2.75
CA MET A 91 -4.20 -9.53 1.43
C MET A 91 -4.77 -10.56 0.44
N GLY A 92 -5.41 -11.61 0.94
CA GLY A 92 -6.14 -12.58 0.11
C GLY A 92 -5.23 -13.39 -0.82
N ARG A 93 -5.13 -14.69 -0.56
CA ARG A 93 -4.33 -15.61 -1.36
C ARG A 93 -4.65 -15.46 -2.87
N ARG A 94 -3.70 -14.99 -3.68
CA ARG A 94 -3.80 -15.14 -5.14
C ARG A 94 -3.80 -16.64 -5.43
N GLU A 95 -4.96 -17.15 -5.82
CA GLU A 95 -5.11 -18.56 -6.19
C GLU A 95 -4.10 -18.87 -7.30
N LYS A 96 -3.13 -19.74 -7.02
CA LYS A 96 -2.19 -20.23 -8.04
C LYS A 96 -3.02 -20.92 -9.13
N ARG A 97 -3.19 -20.27 -10.28
CA ARG A 97 -3.71 -20.91 -11.48
C ARG A 97 -2.69 -21.95 -11.95
N THR A 98 -2.90 -23.20 -11.56
CA THR A 98 -2.18 -24.34 -12.12
C THR A 98 -2.39 -24.38 -13.64
N PRO A 99 -1.34 -24.40 -14.47
CA PRO A 99 -1.48 -24.52 -15.91
C PRO A 99 -2.09 -25.88 -16.28
N GLY A 100 -2.96 -25.87 -17.30
CA GLY A 100 -3.88 -26.95 -17.62
C GLY A 100 -3.24 -28.31 -17.88
N ARG A 101 -3.90 -29.37 -17.38
CA ARG A 101 -3.65 -30.74 -17.81
C ARG A 101 -4.31 -30.93 -19.19
N ALA A 102 -3.48 -31.12 -20.21
CA ALA A 102 -3.92 -31.53 -21.53
C ALA A 102 -4.75 -32.82 -21.46
N SER A 103 -5.97 -32.78 -22.01
CA SER A 103 -6.79 -33.97 -22.23
C SER A 103 -6.25 -34.70 -23.45
N SER A 104 -5.57 -35.84 -23.24
CA SER A 104 -5.23 -36.76 -24.31
C SER A 104 -6.45 -37.63 -24.61
N THR A 105 -7.10 -37.37 -25.74
CA THR A 105 -8.03 -38.28 -26.40
C THR A 105 -7.29 -39.55 -26.81
N GLY A 106 -7.72 -40.71 -26.28
CA GLY A 106 -7.22 -42.03 -26.67
C GLY A 106 -8.35 -43.03 -26.65
N LYS A 107 -8.81 -43.42 -27.85
CA LYS A 107 -9.76 -44.50 -28.14
C LYS A 107 -9.31 -45.84 -27.52
N ALA A 108 -10.29 -46.62 -27.06
CA ALA A 108 -10.42 -48.04 -27.36
C ALA A 108 -11.93 -48.34 -27.48
#